data_AF-A0A1Y1W0L2-F1
#
_entry.id   AF-A0A1Y1W0L2-F1
#
_cell.length_a   1.000
_cell.length_b   1.000
_cell.length_c   1.000
_cell.angle_alpha   90.00
_cell.angle_beta   90.00
_cell.angle_gamma   90.00
#
_symmetry.space_group_name_H-M   'P 1'
#
loop_
_entity.id
_entity.type
_entity.pdbx_description
1 polymer ?
#
loop_
_entity_poly.entity_id
_entity_poly.type
_entity_poly.pdbx_seq_one_letter_code
_entity_poly.pdbx_strand_id
1 'polypeptide(L)'
;MVRANSETVEELVLSRCTTEYLDEMAYDCDEDHHCIYPRLTKLTINDDYTSVDGVDGVESPASSHHFPSLSTLNIFTRWDSDFSFFVGNNRTMLTSLSFCLTESLLESLQGYVFPNLRRVCILESDYEISGIKAGAPIREFNLPFLIAPNAEQIECNIICNPRLITPNAIIPYRFSNPRLRHLAVDHFEPTLRELSRLLASLPQLTRLGILGIRGDLPAGTIYFDETIKTWLTILDLPALNMATELMSDCSLAQYAAEIKKPIYDKYRERLSGPLFCDNLNIRE
;
A
#
# COMPACT_ATOMS: atom_id res chain seq x y z
N MET A 1 1.47 29.74 7.97
CA MET A 1 1.62 28.65 8.96
C MET A 1 0.37 28.60 9.83
N VAL A 2 -0.53 27.63 9.60
CA VAL A 2 -1.64 27.39 10.52
C VAL A 2 -1.04 26.64 11.71
N ARG A 3 -0.81 27.31 12.84
CA ARG A 3 -0.52 26.62 14.11
C ARG A 3 -1.82 25.95 14.55
N ALA A 4 -2.10 24.78 13.96
CA ALA A 4 -3.19 23.95 14.42
C ALA A 4 -2.89 23.59 15.88
N ASN A 5 -3.90 23.65 16.76
CA ASN A 5 -3.68 23.40 18.18
C ASN A 5 -3.26 21.94 18.39
N SER A 6 -1.97 21.72 18.64
CA SER A 6 -1.34 20.40 18.74
C SER A 6 -2.04 19.46 19.72
N GLU A 7 -2.67 20.00 20.76
CA GLU A 7 -3.41 19.21 21.76
C GLU A 7 -4.71 18.59 21.23
N THR A 8 -5.29 19.15 20.17
CA THR A 8 -6.64 18.81 19.69
C THR A 8 -6.66 18.24 18.27
N VAL A 9 -5.58 18.40 17.50
CA VAL A 9 -5.53 17.97 16.11
C VAL A 9 -5.49 16.44 16.04
N GLU A 10 -6.47 15.86 15.34
CA GLU A 10 -6.57 14.42 15.10
C GLU A 10 -6.09 14.01 13.71
N GLU A 11 -6.20 14.92 12.74
CA GLU A 11 -5.70 14.75 11.37
C GLU A 11 -4.88 15.97 10.92
N LEU A 12 -3.72 15.72 10.32
CA LEU A 12 -2.83 16.75 9.80
C LEU A 12 -2.41 16.39 8.37
N VAL A 13 -2.56 17.37 7.48
CA VAL A 13 -2.10 17.28 6.09
C VAL A 13 -1.03 18.36 5.89
N LEU A 14 0.19 17.93 5.64
CA LEU A 14 1.32 18.77 5.30
C LEU A 14 1.46 18.76 3.78
N SER A 15 1.20 19.91 3.16
CA SER A 15 1.36 20.11 1.72
C SER A 15 2.57 20.99 1.47
N ARG A 16 3.42 20.63 0.50
CA ARG A 16 4.68 21.35 0.21
C ARG A 16 5.63 21.36 1.40
N CYS A 17 5.73 20.21 2.05
CA CYS A 17 6.54 20.04 3.24
C CYS A 17 7.98 19.73 2.85
N THR A 18 8.90 20.63 3.15
CA THR A 18 10.34 20.34 3.16
C THR A 18 10.74 19.61 4.44
N THR A 19 11.89 18.93 4.44
CA THR A 19 12.54 18.37 5.63
C THR A 19 12.73 19.43 6.69
N GLU A 20 13.14 20.64 6.29
CA GLU A 20 13.29 21.80 7.17
C GLU A 20 12.03 22.09 8.00
N TYR A 21 10.82 21.93 7.44
CA TYR A 21 9.58 22.15 8.21
C TYR A 21 9.35 21.08 9.29
N LEU A 22 9.78 19.84 9.03
CA LEU A 22 9.67 18.77 10.02
C LEU A 22 10.80 18.88 11.05
N ASP A 23 11.97 19.33 10.63
CA ASP A 23 13.06 19.70 11.51
C ASP A 23 12.64 20.87 12.41
N GLU A 24 11.93 21.89 11.90
CA GLU A 24 11.35 22.95 12.74
C GLU A 24 10.33 22.37 13.74
N MET A 25 9.51 21.40 13.33
CA MET A 25 8.62 20.70 14.27
C MET A 25 9.37 19.87 15.32
N ALA A 26 10.58 19.40 15.00
CA ALA A 26 11.43 18.59 15.87
C ALA A 26 12.31 19.42 16.81
N TYR A 27 12.89 20.52 16.30
CA TYR A 27 13.97 21.31 16.89
C TYR A 27 13.56 22.73 17.29
N ASP A 28 12.56 23.37 16.65
CA ASP A 28 12.16 24.77 16.93
C ASP A 28 11.28 24.91 18.19
N CYS A 29 11.43 23.93 19.06
CA CYS A 29 10.88 23.87 20.39
C CYS A 29 12.00 24.30 21.34
N ASP A 30 12.01 25.57 21.77
CA ASP A 30 12.75 26.00 22.97
C ASP A 30 12.65 24.91 24.04
N GLU A 31 13.71 24.70 24.84
CA GLU A 31 13.96 23.55 25.75
C GLU A 31 12.78 23.10 26.65
N ASP A 32 11.66 23.84 26.70
CA ASP A 32 10.43 23.58 27.43
C ASP A 32 9.19 23.17 26.59
N HIS A 33 9.20 23.22 25.24
CA HIS A 33 7.98 23.10 24.43
C HIS A 33 8.07 22.12 23.25
N HIS A 34 8.45 20.86 23.48
CA HIS A 34 8.31 19.83 22.44
C HIS A 34 6.88 19.84 21.85
N CYS A 35 6.77 20.09 20.54
CA CYS A 35 5.51 20.02 19.81
C CYS A 35 5.08 18.55 19.69
N ILE A 36 4.45 18.06 20.75
CA ILE A 36 3.80 16.76 20.78
C ILE A 36 2.36 16.94 20.30
N TYR A 37 1.93 16.08 19.39
CA TYR A 37 0.56 16.00 18.91
C TYR A 37 -0.11 14.75 19.50
N PRO A 38 -0.54 14.79 20.77
CA PRO A 38 -0.97 13.59 21.50
C PRO A 38 -2.21 12.93 20.93
N ARG A 39 -3.05 13.68 20.20
CA ARG A 39 -4.29 13.19 19.61
C ARG A 39 -4.20 12.91 18.11
N LEU A 40 -3.06 13.19 17.48
CA LEU A 40 -2.92 13.01 16.04
C LEU A 40 -2.94 11.52 15.70
N THR A 41 -4.00 11.09 15.03
CA THR A 41 -4.19 9.70 14.61
C THR A 41 -3.85 9.49 13.14
N LYS A 42 -3.85 10.57 12.34
CA LYS A 42 -3.59 10.52 10.91
C LYS A 42 -2.70 11.67 10.45
N LEU A 43 -1.58 11.33 9.83
CA LEU A 43 -0.65 12.27 9.21
C LEU A 43 -0.56 11.98 7.72
N THR A 44 -0.71 13.01 6.89
CA THR A 44 -0.50 12.94 5.44
C THR A 44 0.52 13.98 5.03
N ILE A 45 1.56 13.56 4.32
CA ILE A 45 2.60 14.41 3.78
C ILE A 45 2.49 14.31 2.26
N ASN A 46 2.27 15.45 1.62
CA ASN A 46 2.16 15.57 0.18
C ASN A 46 3.12 16.66 -0.29
N ASP A 47 3.94 16.37 -1.29
CA ASP A 47 4.75 17.39 -1.94
C ASP A 47 4.58 17.32 -3.45
N ASP A 48 4.35 18.49 -4.05
CA ASP A 48 4.09 18.65 -5.47
C ASP A 48 5.43 18.93 -6.18
N TYR A 49 6.33 17.96 -6.31
CA TYR A 49 7.48 17.96 -7.25
C TYR A 49 8.90 18.31 -6.77
N THR A 50 9.22 18.30 -5.48
CA THR A 50 10.63 18.34 -5.05
C THR A 50 10.97 17.08 -4.27
N SER A 51 12.06 16.39 -4.67
CA SER A 51 12.68 15.44 -3.74
C SER A 51 12.94 16.20 -2.46
N VAL A 52 12.47 15.66 -1.34
CA VAL A 52 12.86 16.20 -0.06
C VAL A 52 14.26 15.67 0.19
N ASP A 53 15.25 16.36 -0.36
CA ASP A 53 16.66 16.01 -0.20
C ASP A 53 16.94 15.93 1.31
N GLY A 54 17.20 14.71 1.78
CA GLY A 54 17.60 14.48 3.15
C GLY A 54 18.89 15.24 3.41
N VAL A 55 18.90 16.09 4.44
CA VAL A 55 20.16 16.59 4.97
C VAL A 55 20.84 15.39 5.61
N ASP A 56 21.97 14.96 5.04
CA ASP A 56 22.87 13.99 5.65
C ASP A 56 23.13 14.39 7.10
N GLY A 57 22.66 13.58 8.05
CA GLY A 57 23.04 13.71 9.46
C GLY A 57 22.00 14.28 10.43
N VAL A 58 20.70 14.16 10.16
CA VAL A 58 19.71 14.35 11.24
C VAL A 58 19.77 13.16 12.20
N GLU A 59 20.70 13.22 13.15
CA GLU A 59 20.61 12.46 14.40
C GLU A 59 19.42 13.03 15.20
N SER A 60 18.20 12.61 14.82
CA SER A 60 17.03 12.90 15.63
C SER A 60 17.27 12.23 16.99
N PRO A 61 17.25 12.96 18.12
CA PRO A 61 17.42 12.34 19.42
C PRO A 61 16.34 11.27 19.56
N ALA A 62 16.77 10.02 19.77
CA ALA A 62 15.95 8.81 19.70
C ALA A 62 14.79 8.71 20.72
N SER A 63 14.37 9.83 21.32
CA SER A 63 13.51 9.90 22.49
C SER A 63 12.26 10.78 22.34
N SER A 64 12.14 11.67 21.34
CA SER A 64 10.94 12.51 21.19
C SER A 64 9.86 11.84 20.33
N HIS A 65 8.85 11.25 20.96
CA HIS A 65 7.66 10.74 20.26
C HIS A 65 6.67 11.87 19.98
N HIS A 66 6.82 12.52 18.82
CA HIS A 66 5.96 13.63 18.41
C HIS A 66 4.50 13.22 18.16
N PHE A 67 4.26 11.96 17.78
CA PHE A 67 2.94 11.46 17.38
C PHE A 67 2.55 10.15 18.11
N PRO A 68 2.30 10.20 19.43
CA PRO A 68 2.08 8.99 20.24
C PRO A 68 0.75 8.26 19.94
N SER A 69 -0.17 8.87 19.21
CA SER A 69 -1.45 8.24 18.80
C SER A 69 -1.52 7.93 17.31
N LEU A 70 -0.41 8.07 16.58
CA LEU A 70 -0.42 7.94 15.12
C LEU A 70 -0.76 6.51 14.69
N SER A 71 -1.88 6.38 13.98
CA SER A 71 -2.40 5.11 13.51
C SER A 71 -2.40 4.98 11.99
N THR A 72 -2.39 6.11 11.28
CA THR A 72 -2.39 6.20 9.82
C THR A 72 -1.31 7.18 9.37
N LEU A 73 -0.40 6.72 8.53
CA LEU A 73 0.65 7.55 7.94
C LEU A 73 0.61 7.41 6.41
N ASN A 74 0.54 8.55 5.73
CA ASN A 74 0.57 8.64 4.29
C ASN A 74 1.70 9.59 3.87
N ILE A 75 2.65 9.09 3.07
CA ILE A 75 3.81 9.85 2.57
C ILE A 75 3.76 9.80 1.05
N PHE A 76 3.11 10.78 0.43
CA PHE A 76 2.93 10.88 -1.02
C PHE A 76 4.04 11.68 -1.70
N THR A 77 5.18 11.79 -1.03
CA THR A 77 6.39 12.44 -1.55
C THR A 77 7.57 11.49 -1.42
N ARG A 78 8.65 11.79 -2.13
CA ARG A 78 9.95 11.13 -1.94
C ARG A 78 10.50 11.52 -0.57
N TRP A 79 10.70 10.53 0.28
CA TRP A 79 11.14 10.73 1.64
C TRP A 79 12.53 10.13 1.83
N ASP A 80 13.54 10.99 1.92
CA ASP A 80 14.94 10.57 2.01
C ASP A 80 15.54 10.77 3.40
N SER A 81 14.71 10.65 4.44
CA SER A 81 15.12 10.81 5.84
C SER A 81 14.72 9.61 6.70
N ASP A 82 15.22 9.54 7.94
CA ASP A 82 14.92 8.44 8.84
C ASP A 82 13.43 8.38 9.21
N PHE A 83 12.81 7.23 8.95
CA PHE A 83 11.44 6.90 9.31
C PHE A 83 11.20 6.90 10.82
N SER A 84 12.25 6.77 11.63
CA SER A 84 12.15 6.81 13.10
C SER A 84 11.47 8.08 13.62
N PHE A 85 11.54 9.19 12.88
CA PHE A 85 10.85 10.45 13.21
C PHE A 85 9.33 10.26 13.41
N PHE A 86 8.67 9.46 12.57
CA PHE A 86 7.21 9.31 12.63
C PHE A 86 6.76 8.33 13.71
N VAL A 87 7.48 7.22 13.85
CA VAL A 87 7.02 6.06 14.64
C VAL A 87 7.78 5.89 15.93
N GLY A 88 9.02 6.36 16.03
CA GLY A 88 9.92 6.13 17.15
C GLY A 88 9.85 4.68 17.66
N ASN A 89 9.48 4.50 18.93
CA ASN A 89 9.27 3.19 19.55
C ASN A 89 7.81 2.73 19.51
N ASN A 90 6.89 3.55 18.99
CA ASN A 90 5.45 3.32 19.00
C ASN A 90 4.95 2.51 17.79
N ARG A 91 5.71 1.48 17.42
CA ARG A 91 5.48 0.64 16.25
C ARG A 91 4.15 -0.14 16.31
N THR A 92 3.54 -0.22 17.48
CA THR A 92 2.28 -0.95 17.71
C THR A 92 1.05 -0.11 17.40
N MET A 93 1.14 1.22 17.29
CA MET A 93 -0.04 2.05 17.02
C MET A 93 -0.37 2.15 15.53
N LEU A 94 0.63 2.04 14.67
CA LEU A 94 0.44 2.17 13.24
C LEU A 94 -0.39 0.99 12.69
N THR A 95 -1.51 1.31 12.05
CA THR A 95 -2.46 0.36 11.45
C THR A 95 -2.55 0.48 9.93
N SER A 96 -2.18 1.63 9.38
CA SER A 96 -2.13 1.89 7.93
C SER A 96 -0.89 2.71 7.57
N LEU A 97 -0.18 2.27 6.53
CA LEU A 97 1.00 2.94 6.00
C LEU A 97 0.92 2.97 4.47
N SER A 98 0.95 4.18 3.90
CA SER A 98 1.03 4.39 2.46
C SER A 98 2.23 5.28 2.12
N PHE A 99 3.05 4.90 1.15
CA PHE A 99 4.27 5.67 0.84
C PHE A 99 4.76 5.49 -0.60
N CYS A 100 5.52 6.46 -1.09
CA CYS A 100 6.40 6.30 -2.25
C CYS A 100 7.73 5.69 -1.80
N LEU A 101 8.16 4.60 -2.43
CA LEU A 101 9.36 3.87 -2.03
C LEU A 101 10.62 4.48 -2.67
N THR A 102 11.48 5.07 -1.83
CA THR A 102 12.85 5.49 -2.18
C THR A 102 13.88 4.54 -1.57
N GLU A 103 15.16 4.69 -1.95
CA GLU A 103 16.25 3.90 -1.39
C GLU A 103 16.49 4.19 0.09
N SER A 104 16.53 5.45 0.46
CA SER A 104 16.65 5.88 1.85
C SER A 104 15.51 5.33 2.71
N LEU A 105 14.27 5.36 2.22
CA LEU A 105 13.13 4.81 2.96
C LEU A 105 13.17 3.28 3.04
N LEU A 106 13.60 2.60 1.97
CA LEU A 106 13.83 1.15 1.98
C LEU A 106 14.85 0.76 3.06
N GLU A 107 15.94 1.52 3.17
CA GLU A 107 16.99 1.30 4.17
C GLU A 107 16.52 1.62 5.59
N SER A 108 15.84 2.75 5.78
CA SER A 108 15.34 3.15 7.10
C SER A 108 14.27 2.18 7.63
N LEU A 109 13.40 1.65 6.76
CA LEU A 109 12.38 0.67 7.17
C LEU A 109 12.97 -0.72 7.44
N GLN A 110 14.21 -1.02 7.04
CA GLN A 110 14.82 -2.31 7.34
C GLN A 110 15.03 -2.48 8.85
N GLY A 111 14.46 -3.56 9.39
CA GLY A 111 14.50 -3.86 10.82
C GLY A 111 13.32 -3.31 11.62
N TYR A 112 12.41 -2.58 10.98
CA TYR A 112 11.11 -2.28 11.57
C TYR A 112 10.13 -3.44 11.35
N VAL A 113 9.34 -3.70 12.39
CA VAL A 113 8.20 -4.62 12.33
C VAL A 113 7.06 -3.93 13.05
N PHE A 114 5.95 -3.76 12.33
CA PHE A 114 4.72 -3.13 12.80
C PHE A 114 3.65 -4.22 12.99
N PRO A 115 3.51 -4.78 14.21
CA PRO A 115 2.70 -5.98 14.44
C PRO A 115 1.19 -5.75 14.22
N ASN A 116 0.74 -4.50 14.33
CA ASN A 116 -0.67 -4.10 14.17
C ASN A 116 -0.96 -3.43 12.82
N LEU A 117 0.05 -3.32 11.94
CA LEU A 117 -0.10 -2.73 10.62
C LEU A 117 -0.96 -3.66 9.76
N ARG A 118 -2.20 -3.22 9.48
CA ARG A 118 -3.20 -3.97 8.72
C ARG A 118 -3.13 -3.69 7.24
N ARG A 119 -2.75 -2.47 6.86
CA ARG A 119 -2.63 -2.04 5.47
C ARG A 119 -1.26 -1.47 5.20
N VAL A 120 -0.63 -1.97 4.13
CA VAL A 120 0.58 -1.39 3.54
C VAL A 120 0.34 -1.13 2.07
N CYS A 121 0.64 0.08 1.61
CA CYS A 121 0.49 0.50 0.23
C CYS A 121 1.78 1.19 -0.24
N ILE A 122 2.48 0.58 -1.18
CA ILE A 122 3.56 1.24 -1.94
C ILE A 122 2.90 1.82 -3.19
N LEU A 123 2.91 3.14 -3.30
CA LEU A 123 2.20 3.89 -4.34
C LEU A 123 2.97 3.98 -5.64
N GLU A 124 4.28 4.15 -5.51
CA GLU A 124 5.26 4.28 -6.58
C GLU A 124 6.62 3.91 -6.01
N SER A 125 7.57 3.60 -6.88
CA SER A 125 8.97 3.43 -6.52
C SER A 125 9.89 4.15 -7.50
N ASP A 126 10.97 4.73 -7.01
CA ASP A 126 12.02 5.32 -7.87
C ASP A 126 12.91 4.27 -8.55
N TYR A 127 12.69 2.99 -8.24
CA TYR A 127 13.42 1.88 -8.80
C TYR A 127 12.88 1.49 -10.18
N GLU A 128 13.64 1.78 -11.23
CA GLU A 128 13.55 0.99 -12.45
C GLU A 128 14.30 -0.33 -12.24
N ILE A 129 13.56 -1.39 -11.92
CA ILE A 129 14.13 -2.73 -11.77
C ILE A 129 14.50 -3.28 -13.16
N SER A 130 15.65 -2.84 -13.68
CA SER A 130 16.27 -3.33 -14.90
C SER A 130 17.52 -4.14 -14.56
N GLY A 131 17.66 -5.33 -15.14
CA GLY A 131 18.85 -6.17 -14.96
C GLY A 131 18.84 -7.17 -13.79
N ILE A 132 17.74 -7.29 -13.03
CA ILE A 132 17.60 -8.38 -12.05
C ILE A 132 17.43 -9.73 -12.77
N LYS A 133 18.14 -10.76 -12.29
CA LYS A 133 17.94 -12.14 -12.77
C LYS A 133 16.53 -12.60 -12.42
N ALA A 134 15.81 -13.13 -13.40
CA ALA A 134 14.45 -13.64 -13.20
C ALA A 134 14.36 -14.57 -11.98
N GLY A 135 13.42 -14.27 -11.08
CA GLY A 135 13.15 -15.07 -9.89
C GLY A 135 14.07 -14.84 -8.68
N ALA A 136 15.01 -13.88 -8.73
CA ALA A 136 15.70 -13.42 -7.53
C ALA A 136 14.73 -12.67 -6.60
N PRO A 137 14.86 -12.78 -5.27
CA PRO A 137 14.10 -11.95 -4.33
C PRO A 137 14.35 -10.47 -4.59
N ILE A 138 13.28 -9.69 -4.67
CA ILE A 138 13.35 -8.24 -4.86
C ILE A 138 13.02 -7.61 -3.51
N ARG A 139 13.96 -6.83 -2.95
CA ARG A 139 13.84 -6.30 -1.57
C ARG A 139 12.62 -5.42 -1.43
N GLU A 140 12.34 -4.65 -2.47
CA GLU A 140 11.28 -3.68 -2.64
C GLU A 140 9.90 -4.35 -2.54
N PHE A 141 9.69 -5.45 -3.27
CA PHE A 141 8.44 -6.22 -3.19
C PHE A 141 8.29 -6.99 -1.87
N ASN A 142 9.40 -7.45 -1.29
CA ASN A 142 9.37 -8.16 -0.02
C ASN A 142 9.10 -7.24 1.18
N LEU A 143 9.43 -5.95 1.07
CA LEU A 143 9.39 -5.00 2.19
C LEU A 143 8.04 -4.99 2.92
N PRO A 144 6.87 -4.88 2.26
CA PRO A 144 5.57 -4.88 2.95
C PRO A 144 5.33 -6.13 3.80
N PHE A 145 5.78 -7.29 3.32
CA PHE A 145 5.64 -8.56 4.03
C PHE A 145 6.58 -8.66 5.24
N LEU A 146 7.74 -8.00 5.17
CA LEU A 146 8.71 -7.97 6.26
C LEU A 146 8.30 -7.00 7.36
N ILE A 147 7.82 -5.80 7.00
CA ILE A 147 7.44 -4.77 7.98
C ILE A 147 6.04 -5.00 8.56
N ALA A 148 5.15 -5.68 7.84
CA ALA A 148 3.76 -5.93 8.26
C ALA A 148 3.39 -7.42 8.16
N PRO A 149 3.97 -8.30 8.99
CA PRO A 149 3.77 -9.75 8.90
C PRO A 149 2.31 -10.21 9.13
N ASN A 150 1.48 -9.33 9.72
CA ASN A 150 0.06 -9.59 10.01
C ASN A 150 -0.90 -8.77 9.14
N ALA A 151 -0.41 -8.14 8.06
CA ALA A 151 -1.23 -7.29 7.21
C ALA A 151 -2.45 -8.03 6.64
N GLU A 152 -3.58 -7.35 6.59
CA GLU A 152 -4.80 -7.81 5.92
C GLU A 152 -4.82 -7.39 4.45
N GLN A 153 -4.11 -6.30 4.12
CA GLN A 153 -4.05 -5.71 2.79
C GLN A 153 -2.63 -5.24 2.46
N ILE A 154 -2.10 -5.72 1.34
CA ILE A 154 -0.83 -5.28 0.77
C ILE A 154 -1.07 -4.86 -0.67
N GLU A 155 -0.63 -3.65 -1.02
CA GLU A 155 -0.67 -3.09 -2.37
C GLU A 155 0.75 -2.65 -2.75
N CYS A 156 1.28 -3.14 -3.87
CA CYS A 156 2.63 -2.87 -4.33
C CYS A 156 2.60 -2.35 -5.77
N ASN A 157 2.70 -1.04 -5.95
CA ASN A 157 2.75 -0.38 -7.25
C ASN A 157 4.20 -0.04 -7.61
N ILE A 158 5.00 -1.07 -7.88
CA ILE A 158 6.42 -0.95 -8.20
C ILE A 158 6.60 -1.22 -9.69
N ILE A 159 7.08 -0.22 -10.43
CA ILE A 159 7.29 -0.34 -11.88
C ILE A 159 8.48 -1.27 -12.14
N CYS A 160 8.23 -2.36 -12.85
CA CYS A 160 9.27 -3.29 -13.22
C CYS A 160 8.88 -4.12 -14.44
N ASN A 161 9.86 -4.81 -15.04
CA ASN A 161 9.57 -5.70 -16.15
C ASN A 161 8.77 -6.91 -15.65
N PRO A 162 7.50 -7.08 -16.07
CA PRO A 162 6.63 -8.15 -15.58
C PRO A 162 7.22 -9.54 -15.78
N ARG A 163 8.07 -9.70 -16.80
CA ARG A 163 8.68 -10.99 -17.15
C ARG A 163 9.76 -11.44 -16.17
N LEU A 164 10.31 -10.53 -15.37
CA LEU A 164 11.36 -10.82 -14.39
C LEU A 164 10.79 -11.20 -13.03
N ILE A 165 9.50 -10.90 -12.79
CA ILE A 165 8.82 -11.15 -11.53
C ILE A 165 8.25 -12.56 -11.51
N THR A 166 8.56 -13.28 -10.45
CA THR A 166 7.91 -14.56 -10.12
C THR A 166 7.26 -14.42 -8.74
N PRO A 167 6.30 -15.28 -8.35
CA PRO A 167 5.75 -15.24 -7.00
C PRO A 167 6.81 -15.25 -5.89
N ASN A 168 7.91 -16.00 -6.09
CA ASN A 168 9.02 -16.09 -5.15
C ASN A 168 9.88 -14.81 -5.08
N ALA A 169 9.78 -13.93 -6.08
CA ALA A 169 10.42 -12.63 -6.08
C ALA A 169 9.64 -11.60 -5.25
N ILE A 170 8.31 -11.76 -5.19
CA ILE A 170 7.39 -10.86 -4.49
C ILE A 170 7.21 -11.25 -3.02
N ILE A 171 6.97 -12.54 -2.77
CA ILE A 171 6.66 -13.06 -1.45
C ILE A 171 7.91 -13.70 -0.84
N PRO A 172 8.30 -13.31 0.38
CA PRO A 172 9.43 -13.92 1.05
C PRO A 172 9.28 -15.43 1.17
N TYR A 173 10.39 -16.16 1.06
CA TYR A 173 10.39 -17.61 1.20
C TYR A 173 9.82 -18.02 2.58
N ARG A 174 8.85 -18.95 2.57
CA ARG A 174 8.10 -19.40 3.76
C ARG A 174 7.28 -18.32 4.47
N PHE A 175 6.97 -17.22 3.79
CA PHE A 175 5.99 -16.27 4.31
C PHE A 175 4.65 -16.98 4.53
N SER A 176 4.07 -16.77 5.70
CA SER A 176 2.75 -17.27 6.07
C SER A 176 2.05 -16.17 6.81
N ASN A 177 1.02 -15.62 6.19
CA ASN A 177 0.16 -14.62 6.80
C ASN A 177 -1.29 -15.10 6.69
N PRO A 178 -1.87 -15.63 7.78
CA PRO A 178 -3.24 -16.12 7.78
C PRO A 178 -4.28 -14.99 7.75
N ARG A 179 -3.87 -13.72 7.79
CA ARG A 179 -4.78 -12.56 7.78
C ARG A 179 -4.84 -11.86 6.43
N LEU A 180 -3.89 -12.13 5.52
CA LEU A 180 -3.84 -11.46 4.22
C LEU A 180 -5.07 -11.82 3.38
N ARG A 181 -5.95 -10.84 3.19
CA ARG A 181 -7.20 -10.96 2.42
C ARG A 181 -7.14 -10.25 1.09
N HIS A 182 -6.26 -9.26 0.96
CA HIS A 182 -6.07 -8.47 -0.26
C HIS A 182 -4.58 -8.39 -0.58
N LEU A 183 -4.23 -8.75 -1.81
CA LEU A 183 -2.91 -8.56 -2.38
C LEU A 183 -3.08 -7.91 -3.75
N ALA A 184 -2.49 -6.74 -3.96
CA ALA A 184 -2.37 -6.14 -5.29
C ALA A 184 -0.88 -5.96 -5.59
N VAL A 185 -0.45 -6.44 -6.75
CA VAL A 185 0.91 -6.27 -7.23
C VAL A 185 0.81 -5.79 -8.66
N ASP A 186 1.11 -4.51 -8.85
CA ASP A 186 1.16 -3.90 -10.15
C ASP A 186 2.29 -4.55 -10.98
N HIS A 187 2.15 -4.52 -12.31
CA HIS A 187 3.12 -5.08 -13.25
C HIS A 187 3.47 -6.55 -13.00
N PHE A 188 2.61 -7.34 -12.33
CA PHE A 188 2.82 -8.76 -12.11
C PHE A 188 2.02 -9.63 -13.09
N GLU A 189 2.72 -10.43 -13.90
CA GLU A 189 2.12 -11.35 -14.88
C GLU A 189 2.50 -12.81 -14.61
N PRO A 190 1.93 -13.47 -13.58
CA PRO A 190 2.22 -14.87 -13.31
C PRO A 190 1.77 -15.79 -14.44
N THR A 191 2.50 -16.88 -14.64
CA THR A 191 1.94 -18.07 -15.30
C THR A 191 0.81 -18.67 -14.48
N LEU A 192 -0.05 -19.49 -15.09
CA LEU A 192 -1.09 -20.20 -14.36
C LEU A 192 -0.52 -21.05 -13.23
N ARG A 193 0.60 -21.74 -13.48
CA ARG A 193 1.30 -22.55 -12.47
C ARG A 193 1.80 -21.71 -11.30
N GLU A 194 2.33 -20.53 -11.58
CA GLU A 194 2.81 -19.58 -10.57
C GLU A 194 1.65 -19.03 -9.73
N LEU A 195 0.55 -18.67 -10.38
CA LEU A 195 -0.66 -18.24 -9.70
C LEU A 195 -1.22 -19.34 -8.79
N SER A 196 -1.34 -20.59 -9.26
CA SER A 196 -1.83 -21.68 -8.41
C SER A 196 -0.96 -21.89 -7.16
N ARG A 197 0.37 -21.75 -7.29
CA ARG A 197 1.29 -21.84 -6.14
C ARG A 197 1.11 -20.67 -5.18
N LEU A 198 0.96 -19.46 -5.71
CA LEU A 198 0.70 -18.26 -4.91
C LEU A 198 -0.58 -18.41 -4.09
N LEU A 199 -1.67 -18.85 -4.72
CA LEU A 199 -2.95 -19.05 -4.05
C LEU A 199 -2.91 -20.18 -3.02
N ALA A 200 -2.15 -21.24 -3.28
CA ALA A 200 -1.91 -22.30 -2.29
C ALA A 200 -1.13 -21.79 -1.05
N SER A 201 -0.26 -20.80 -1.20
CA SER A 201 0.46 -20.18 -0.07
C SER A 201 -0.35 -19.13 0.70
N LEU A 202 -1.44 -18.61 0.12
CA LEU A 202 -2.26 -17.55 0.70
C LEU A 202 -3.74 -17.99 0.79
N PRO A 203 -4.07 -18.97 1.65
CA PRO A 203 -5.38 -19.62 1.65
C PRO A 203 -6.55 -18.72 2.07
N GLN A 204 -6.28 -17.55 2.66
CA GLN A 204 -7.29 -16.59 3.10
C GLN A 204 -7.45 -15.41 2.14
N LEU A 205 -6.75 -15.44 0.99
CA LEU A 205 -6.82 -14.38 0.00
C LEU A 205 -8.19 -14.34 -0.65
N THR A 206 -8.86 -13.18 -0.54
CA THR A 206 -10.18 -12.94 -1.12
C THR A 206 -10.14 -11.98 -2.30
N ARG A 207 -9.06 -11.20 -2.42
CA ARG A 207 -8.83 -10.24 -3.49
C ARG A 207 -7.40 -10.32 -3.99
N LEU A 208 -7.25 -10.42 -5.31
CA LEU A 208 -5.96 -10.41 -5.99
C LEU A 208 -5.99 -9.40 -7.14
N GLY A 209 -5.16 -8.37 -7.08
CA GLY A 209 -4.89 -7.43 -8.18
C GLY A 209 -3.57 -7.78 -8.85
N ILE A 210 -3.59 -8.05 -10.16
CA ILE A 210 -2.40 -8.36 -10.97
C ILE A 210 -2.56 -7.75 -12.36
N LEU A 211 -1.48 -7.65 -13.14
CA LEU A 211 -1.54 -7.12 -14.51
C LEU A 211 -2.28 -8.10 -15.45
N GLY A 212 -2.02 -9.39 -15.31
CA GLY A 212 -2.67 -10.43 -16.12
C GLY A 212 -2.09 -11.81 -15.85
N ILE A 213 -2.58 -12.83 -16.57
CA ILE A 213 -2.02 -14.20 -16.48
C ILE A 213 -1.33 -14.53 -17.80
N ARG A 214 -0.06 -14.89 -17.73
CA ARG A 214 0.73 -15.33 -18.87
C ARG A 214 0.44 -16.79 -19.20
N GLY A 215 0.18 -17.10 -20.47
CA GLY A 215 0.08 -18.47 -20.95
C GLY A 215 1.43 -19.19 -20.97
N ASP A 216 1.41 -20.50 -20.71
CA ASP A 216 2.60 -21.37 -20.75
C ASP A 216 3.12 -21.64 -22.18
N LEU A 217 2.49 -21.04 -23.21
CA LEU A 217 2.83 -21.24 -24.62
C LEU A 217 3.89 -20.23 -25.11
N PRO A 218 4.74 -20.62 -26.08
CA PRO A 218 5.90 -19.83 -26.52
C PRO A 218 5.55 -18.47 -27.16
N ALA A 219 4.27 -18.21 -27.46
CA ALA A 219 3.81 -16.95 -28.03
C ALA A 219 3.41 -15.88 -26.98
N GLY A 220 3.53 -16.16 -25.67
CA GLY A 220 3.35 -15.14 -24.64
C GLY A 220 1.93 -14.56 -24.57
N THR A 221 0.90 -15.34 -24.91
CA THR A 221 -0.50 -14.90 -24.83
C THR A 221 -0.84 -14.51 -23.40
N ILE A 222 -1.36 -13.29 -23.21
CA ILE A 222 -1.87 -12.80 -21.93
C ILE A 222 -3.39 -13.02 -21.91
N TYR A 223 -3.88 -13.65 -20.85
CA TYR A 223 -5.30 -13.86 -20.62
C TYR A 223 -5.86 -12.76 -19.71
N PHE A 224 -7.07 -12.29 -20.04
CA PHE A 224 -7.79 -11.25 -19.28
C PHE A 224 -9.14 -11.76 -18.74
N ASP A 225 -9.72 -10.98 -17.83
CA ASP A 225 -10.91 -11.20 -16.98
C ASP A 225 -11.84 -12.38 -17.32
N GLU A 226 -12.43 -12.48 -18.52
CA GLU A 226 -13.39 -13.55 -18.87
C GLU A 226 -12.75 -14.94 -18.87
N THR A 227 -11.54 -15.05 -19.40
CA THR A 227 -10.81 -16.32 -19.41
C THR A 227 -10.43 -16.67 -17.98
N ILE A 228 -9.89 -15.71 -17.23
CA ILE A 228 -9.49 -15.86 -15.83
C ILE A 228 -10.66 -16.31 -14.94
N LYS A 229 -11.84 -15.70 -15.06
CA LYS A 229 -13.06 -16.11 -14.33
C LYS A 229 -13.44 -17.56 -14.62
N THR A 230 -13.31 -17.99 -15.87
CA THR A 230 -13.54 -19.39 -16.26
C THR A 230 -12.54 -20.32 -15.58
N TRP A 231 -11.25 -19.96 -15.55
CA TRP A 231 -10.21 -20.73 -14.84
C TRP A 231 -10.42 -20.78 -13.33
N LEU A 232 -10.79 -19.66 -12.70
CA LEU A 232 -11.09 -19.61 -11.26
C LEU A 232 -12.27 -20.50 -10.89
N THR A 233 -13.25 -20.61 -11.79
CA THR A 233 -14.38 -21.54 -11.63
C THR A 233 -13.93 -22.99 -11.74
N ILE A 234 -13.04 -23.32 -12.69
CA ILE A 234 -12.47 -24.67 -12.86
C ILE A 234 -11.58 -25.07 -11.67
N LEU A 235 -10.86 -24.11 -11.08
CA LEU A 235 -9.95 -24.33 -9.95
C LEU A 235 -10.66 -24.36 -8.59
N ASP A 236 -12.00 -24.28 -8.55
CA ASP A 236 -12.80 -24.22 -7.32
C ASP A 236 -12.42 -23.07 -6.38
N LEU A 237 -12.09 -21.91 -6.97
CA LEU A 237 -11.78 -20.67 -6.26
C LEU A 237 -12.79 -19.55 -6.54
N PRO A 238 -14.11 -19.80 -6.53
CA PRO A 238 -15.11 -18.80 -6.93
C PRO A 238 -15.22 -17.60 -5.97
N ALA A 239 -14.71 -17.74 -4.74
CA ALA A 239 -14.71 -16.67 -3.74
C ALA A 239 -13.56 -15.66 -3.95
N LEU A 240 -12.56 -15.98 -4.77
CA LEU A 240 -11.45 -15.08 -5.08
C LEU A 240 -11.91 -14.04 -6.11
N ASN A 241 -11.99 -12.77 -5.70
CA ASN A 241 -12.22 -11.68 -6.62
C ASN A 241 -10.89 -11.23 -7.23
N MET A 242 -10.66 -11.59 -8.49
CA MET A 242 -9.47 -11.17 -9.23
C MET A 242 -9.81 -9.95 -10.09
N ALA A 243 -9.01 -8.91 -9.98
CA ALA A 243 -9.05 -7.76 -10.87
C ALA A 243 -7.76 -7.77 -11.70
N THR A 244 -7.88 -7.74 -13.03
CA THR A 244 -6.73 -7.44 -13.88
C THR A 244 -6.70 -5.95 -14.20
N GLU A 245 -5.55 -5.31 -13.99
CA GLU A 245 -5.37 -3.95 -14.50
C GLU A 245 -5.15 -4.04 -16.00
N LEU A 246 -6.17 -3.62 -16.77
CA LEU A 246 -5.99 -3.30 -18.17
C LEU A 246 -5.00 -2.14 -18.23
N MET A 247 -3.81 -2.41 -18.79
CA MET A 247 -2.88 -1.37 -19.25
C MET A 247 -3.70 -0.24 -19.87
N SER A 248 -3.57 0.93 -19.28
CA SER A 248 -4.32 2.12 -19.60
C SER A 248 -3.95 2.65 -20.99
N ASP A 249 -4.57 2.10 -22.02
CA ASP A 249 -4.99 2.86 -23.20
C ASP A 249 -6.52 3.01 -23.26
N CYS A 250 -7.24 2.50 -22.25
CA CYS A 250 -8.68 2.70 -22.17
C CYS A 250 -8.99 4.09 -21.59
N SER A 251 -9.29 5.05 -22.48
CA SER A 251 -9.73 6.40 -22.09
C SER A 251 -10.84 6.34 -21.03
N LEU A 252 -10.86 7.29 -20.09
CA LEU A 252 -11.95 7.46 -19.10
C LEU A 252 -13.37 7.38 -19.71
N ALA A 253 -13.51 7.69 -21.00
CA ALA A 253 -14.75 7.54 -21.76
C ALA A 253 -15.22 6.07 -21.91
N GLN A 254 -14.30 5.11 -22.01
CA GLN A 254 -14.63 3.67 -22.09
C GLN A 254 -15.06 3.12 -20.74
N TYR A 255 -14.42 3.51 -19.64
CA TYR A 255 -14.90 3.18 -18.28
C TYR A 255 -16.28 3.80 -18.02
N ALA A 256 -16.50 5.04 -18.46
CA ALA A 256 -17.81 5.69 -18.37
C ALA A 256 -18.88 4.97 -19.22
N ALA A 257 -18.51 4.38 -20.35
CA ALA A 257 -19.41 3.57 -21.17
C ALA A 257 -19.67 2.18 -20.56
N GLU A 258 -18.65 1.56 -19.95
CA GLU A 258 -18.75 0.27 -19.27
C GLU A 258 -19.67 0.34 -18.05
N ILE A 259 -19.49 1.38 -17.21
CA ILE A 259 -20.32 1.63 -16.02
C ILE A 259 -21.78 1.96 -16.42
N LYS A 260 -22.01 2.46 -17.64
CA LYS A 260 -23.35 2.69 -18.21
C LYS A 260 -24.02 1.41 -18.75
N LYS A 261 -23.34 0.25 -18.74
CA LYS A 261 -23.97 -1.00 -19.18
C LYS A 261 -25.09 -1.44 -18.22
N PRO A 262 -26.15 -2.08 -18.72
CA PRO A 262 -27.32 -2.45 -17.91
C PRO A 262 -27.02 -3.40 -16.76
N ILE A 263 -25.96 -4.20 -16.87
CA ILE A 263 -25.51 -5.11 -15.81
C ILE A 263 -25.14 -4.38 -14.51
N TYR A 264 -24.78 -3.09 -14.61
CA TYR A 264 -24.47 -2.24 -13.47
C TYR A 264 -25.66 -1.42 -12.98
N ASP A 265 -26.84 -1.50 -13.61
CA ASP A 265 -28.03 -0.76 -13.18
C ASP A 265 -28.42 -1.14 -11.74
N LYS A 266 -28.33 -2.43 -11.40
CA LYS A 266 -28.58 -2.94 -10.04
C LYS A 266 -27.57 -2.42 -8.99
N TYR A 267 -26.35 -2.10 -9.42
CA TYR A 267 -25.33 -1.48 -8.56
C TYR A 267 -25.55 0.02 -8.43
N ARG A 268 -25.93 0.71 -9.52
CA ARG A 268 -26.29 2.13 -9.50
C ARG A 268 -27.51 2.39 -8.61
N GLU A 269 -28.55 1.56 -8.72
CA GLU A 269 -29.73 1.61 -7.87
C GLU A 269 -29.39 1.41 -6.37
N ARG A 270 -28.43 0.52 -6.07
CA ARG A 270 -27.93 0.29 -4.71
C ARG A 270 -27.10 1.45 -4.14
N LEU A 271 -26.32 2.14 -4.98
CA LEU A 271 -25.52 3.30 -4.56
C LEU A 271 -26.37 4.56 -4.39
N SER A 272 -27.51 4.65 -5.08
CA SER A 272 -28.50 5.72 -4.89
C SER A 272 -29.47 5.49 -3.72
N GLY A 273 -29.43 4.32 -3.08
CA GLY A 273 -30.18 4.04 -1.86
C GLY A 273 -29.50 4.66 -0.62
N PRO A 274 -30.24 5.03 0.43
CA PRO A 274 -29.64 5.45 1.69
C PRO A 274 -28.72 4.34 2.22
N LEU A 275 -27.46 4.69 2.50
CA LEU A 275 -26.41 3.78 2.96
C LEU A 275 -26.70 3.12 4.33
N PHE A 276 -27.82 3.48 4.95
CA PHE A 276 -28.36 2.88 6.16
C PHE A 276 -29.86 2.64 5.96
N CYS A 277 -30.28 1.37 5.92
CA CYS A 277 -31.64 1.02 6.28
C CYS A 277 -31.71 1.07 7.80
N ASP A 278 -32.55 1.97 8.34
CA ASP A 278 -32.97 1.93 9.73
C ASP A 278 -33.64 0.57 10.02
N ASN A 279 -32.88 -0.38 10.55
CA ASN A 279 -33.46 -1.45 11.35
C ASN A 279 -33.76 -0.90 12.75
N LEU A 280 -34.75 -0.01 12.80
CA LEU A 280 -35.50 0.32 14.00
C LEU A 280 -36.96 0.00 13.71
N ASN A 281 -37.36 -1.23 14.04
CA ASN A 281 -38.60 -1.57 14.75
C ASN A 281 -38.90 -3.06 14.66
N ILE A 282 -38.33 -3.85 15.58
CA ILE A 282 -39.06 -4.96 16.21
C ILE A 282 -38.73 -4.96 17.71
N ARG A 283 -39.57 -4.24 18.47
CA ARG A 283 -40.01 -4.62 19.81
C ARG A 283 -41.48 -4.21 19.92
N GLU A 284 -42.36 -5.18 19.80
CA GLU A 284 -43.22 -5.70 20.88
C GLU A 284 -43.57 -7.16 20.56
#